data_AF-A0A1G3RCY7-F1
#
_entry.id   AF-A0A1G3RCY7-F1
#
_cell.length_a   1.000
_cell.length_b   1.000
_cell.length_c   1.000
_cell.angle_alpha   90.00
_cell.angle_beta   90.00
_cell.angle_gamma   90.00
#
_symmetry.space_group_name_H-M   'P 1'
#
loop_
_entity.id
_entity.type
_entity.pdbx_description
1 polymer ?
#
loop_
_entity_poly.entity_id
_entity_poly.type
_entity_poly.pdbx_seq_one_letter_code
_entity_poly.pdbx_strand_id
1 'polypeptide(L)'
;MAFFWHQFIVYDRSASQPAGTGEVPGSSPEWIYLEVPQYWNKLEIDGEPLPGEGYASFGLTILLPEAGLPLGVKTIEILTAHAVYIDGIQVARVGQPGTDTQLSIPHGSPSISEFMSAGSELDLVIQVSNFHHRKGGILGSLQLGKEQDLRKLHERGLGLAVFQISSILIIGLYHISLFLHRRKDRIAVLFGSFCLIIALRALTTGSAYIYELFPGISWQLVNRLEYISFYLALPVFCMYLGTIFPREFRLWILRIIQVAGGIFPLFVLLVPAIIYTHSVQPFQAFTVLAGLYISFVLVTGIFKKRNGAGILLAGFIIMFATVINDVLHSNEVIYTGFYVPMGLLVFIFSQAYLISLRFTKTLRLLNGSGNIAACLHADFHSYRLTRVI
;
A
#
# COMPACT_ATOMS: atom_id res chain seq x y z
N MET A 1 23.55 -4.59 11.19
CA MET A 1 23.76 -6.05 11.02
C MET A 1 24.99 -6.25 10.14
N ALA A 2 25.74 -7.33 10.33
CA ALA A 2 26.81 -7.70 9.41
C ALA A 2 26.20 -8.17 8.09
N PHE A 3 26.60 -7.58 6.97
CA PHE A 3 26.07 -7.86 5.64
C PHE A 3 27.14 -8.54 4.79
N PHE A 4 26.77 -9.70 4.24
CA PHE A 4 27.63 -10.57 3.44
C PHE A 4 27.05 -10.68 2.04
N TRP A 5 27.60 -9.91 1.10
CA TRP A 5 27.14 -9.91 -0.29
C TRP A 5 27.57 -11.19 -1.02
N HIS A 6 26.66 -11.79 -1.81
CA HIS A 6 26.88 -13.04 -2.54
C HIS A 6 27.37 -14.22 -1.69
N GLN A 7 27.00 -14.25 -0.41
CA GLN A 7 27.34 -15.32 0.50
C GLN A 7 26.13 -15.73 1.33
N PHE A 8 25.86 -17.02 1.37
CA PHE A 8 24.98 -17.63 2.37
C PHE A 8 25.82 -18.23 3.47
N ILE A 9 25.87 -17.53 4.60
CA ILE A 9 26.59 -17.96 5.78
C ILE A 9 25.72 -18.90 6.61
N VAL A 10 26.38 -19.84 7.28
CA VAL A 10 25.81 -20.63 8.37
C VAL A 10 26.70 -20.43 9.58
N TYR A 11 26.16 -19.95 10.70
CA TYR A 11 26.91 -20.00 11.95
C TYR A 11 26.88 -21.43 12.46
N ASP A 12 28.06 -22.02 12.54
CA ASP A 12 28.29 -23.27 13.25
C ASP A 12 28.99 -22.92 14.57
N ARG A 13 28.32 -23.04 15.73
CA ARG A 13 28.97 -22.76 17.03
C ARG A 13 30.04 -23.79 17.42
N SER A 14 30.12 -24.92 16.73
CA SER A 14 31.21 -25.89 16.92
C SER A 14 32.50 -25.49 16.19
N ALA A 15 32.39 -24.58 15.21
CA ALA A 15 33.50 -23.95 14.53
C ALA A 15 33.58 -22.48 14.97
N SER A 16 34.71 -22.01 15.45
CA SER A 16 34.90 -20.62 15.85
C SER A 16 34.86 -19.59 14.69
N GLN A 17 34.31 -19.95 13.52
CA GLN A 17 34.15 -19.13 12.32
C GLN A 17 32.88 -19.51 11.54
N PRO A 18 32.20 -18.55 10.87
CA PRO A 18 31.08 -18.85 9.98
C PRO A 18 31.60 -19.64 8.75
N ALA A 19 31.12 -20.86 8.57
CA ALA A 19 31.43 -21.67 7.39
C ALA A 19 30.55 -21.18 6.22
N GLY A 20 31.16 -20.48 5.27
CA GLY A 20 30.52 -20.14 3.99
C GLY A 20 30.46 -21.39 3.10
N THR A 21 29.34 -21.61 2.42
CA THR A 21 29.16 -22.77 1.51
C THR A 21 29.89 -22.62 0.16
N GLY A 22 31.06 -21.98 0.15
CA GLY A 22 31.88 -21.72 -1.04
C GLY A 22 33.34 -21.35 -0.71
N GLU A 23 33.96 -22.05 0.24
CA GLU A 23 35.24 -21.69 0.88
C GLU A 23 36.41 -21.33 -0.06
N VAL A 24 37.07 -20.22 0.28
CA VAL A 24 38.54 -20.14 0.33
C VAL A 24 38.92 -20.21 1.82
N PRO A 25 39.64 -21.24 2.29
CA PRO A 25 40.08 -21.33 3.69
C PRO A 25 41.11 -20.23 4.00
N GLY A 26 40.80 -19.33 4.94
CA GLY A 26 41.77 -18.39 5.53
C GLY A 26 41.46 -16.88 5.43
N SER A 27 40.39 -16.47 4.74
CA SER A 27 39.89 -15.09 4.81
C SER A 27 38.60 -15.05 5.63
N SER A 28 38.59 -14.34 6.76
CA SER A 28 37.33 -13.95 7.39
C SER A 28 36.43 -13.34 6.31
N PRO A 29 35.18 -13.80 6.14
CA PRO A 29 34.33 -13.29 5.07
C PRO A 29 34.23 -11.77 5.19
N GLU A 30 34.63 -11.05 4.14
CA GLU A 30 34.50 -9.60 4.13
C GLU A 30 33.02 -9.24 4.27
N TRP A 31 32.71 -8.52 5.34
CA TRP A 31 31.38 -8.03 5.62
C TRP A 31 31.43 -6.53 5.88
N ILE A 32 30.33 -5.86 5.58
CA ILE A 32 30.13 -4.47 5.94
C ILE A 32 28.97 -4.34 6.91
N TYR A 33 28.95 -3.27 7.68
CA TYR A 33 27.82 -2.98 8.55
C TYR A 33 26.71 -2.31 7.73
N LEU A 34 25.52 -2.90 7.75
CA LEU A 34 24.31 -2.31 7.17
C LEU A 34 23.25 -2.08 8.24
N GLU A 35 22.70 -0.87 8.28
CA GLU A 35 21.51 -0.56 9.07
C GLU A 35 20.26 -1.11 8.37
N VAL A 36 19.37 -1.72 9.15
CA VAL A 36 18.15 -2.36 8.67
C VAL A 36 16.97 -1.76 9.46
N PRO A 37 15.84 -1.40 8.82
CA PRO A 37 15.45 -1.70 7.43
C PRO A 37 16.09 -0.80 6.37
N GLN A 38 16.54 -1.40 5.25
CA GLN A 38 17.07 -0.69 4.09
C GLN A 38 17.17 -1.59 2.83
N TYR A 39 16.97 -1.01 1.64
CA TYR A 39 17.39 -1.61 0.37
C TYR A 39 18.93 -1.68 0.32
N TRP A 40 19.47 -2.83 -0.07
CA TRP A 40 20.90 -2.94 -0.35
C TRP A 40 21.29 -2.18 -1.63
N ASN A 41 20.33 -1.79 -2.48
CA ASN A 41 20.56 -1.02 -3.71
C ASN A 41 21.30 0.31 -3.51
N LYS A 42 21.31 0.83 -2.27
CA LYS A 42 22.00 2.08 -1.90
C LYS A 42 23.43 1.85 -1.42
N LEU A 43 23.84 0.60 -1.22
CA LEU A 43 25.20 0.26 -0.85
C LEU A 43 26.09 0.33 -2.08
N GLU A 44 27.32 0.78 -1.86
CA GLU A 44 28.39 0.72 -2.85
C GLU A 44 29.42 -0.30 -2.37
N ILE A 45 29.77 -1.25 -3.24
CA ILE A 45 30.89 -2.18 -3.04
C ILE A 45 31.84 -1.94 -4.21
N ASP A 46 33.13 -1.72 -3.90
CA ASP A 46 34.16 -1.39 -4.89
C ASP A 46 33.86 -0.14 -5.76
N GLY A 47 33.11 0.81 -5.20
CA GLY A 47 32.72 2.06 -5.87
C GLY A 47 31.55 1.93 -6.84
N GLU A 48 30.92 0.76 -6.92
CA GLU A 48 29.74 0.52 -7.75
C GLU A 48 28.49 0.27 -6.88
N PRO A 49 27.35 0.88 -7.19
CA PRO A 49 26.11 0.64 -6.45
C PRO A 49 25.63 -0.79 -6.67
N LEU A 50 25.20 -1.44 -5.60
CA LEU A 50 24.70 -2.81 -5.69
C LEU A 50 23.42 -2.89 -6.53
N PRO A 51 23.31 -3.90 -7.42
CA PRO A 51 22.06 -4.17 -8.11
C PRO A 51 20.97 -4.58 -7.10
N GLY A 52 19.72 -4.41 -7.49
CA GLY A 52 18.61 -4.97 -6.71
C GLY A 52 18.61 -6.48 -6.70
N GLU A 53 19.11 -7.08 -7.78
CA GLU A 53 19.22 -8.52 -7.95
C GLU A 53 20.45 -9.07 -7.24
N GLY A 54 20.30 -10.22 -6.59
CA GLY A 54 21.39 -10.90 -5.92
C GLY A 54 20.92 -11.62 -4.67
N TYR A 55 21.89 -12.05 -3.87
CA TYR A 55 21.66 -12.77 -2.64
C TYR A 55 22.69 -12.36 -1.59
N ALA A 56 22.29 -12.39 -0.33
CA ALA A 56 23.12 -11.97 0.78
C ALA A 56 22.71 -12.63 2.09
N SER A 57 23.63 -12.64 3.04
CA SER A 57 23.37 -12.96 4.44
C SER A 57 23.45 -11.72 5.31
N PHE A 58 22.56 -11.67 6.30
CA PHE A 58 22.56 -10.67 7.38
C PHE A 58 22.80 -11.38 8.70
N GLY A 59 23.92 -11.10 9.35
CA GLY A 59 24.30 -11.64 10.65
C GLY A 59 24.07 -10.63 11.77
N LEU A 60 23.52 -11.09 12.90
CA LEU A 60 23.40 -10.31 14.12
C LEU A 60 23.50 -11.23 15.34
N THR A 61 24.40 -10.90 16.25
CA THR A 61 24.48 -11.55 17.56
C THR A 61 23.71 -10.72 18.58
N ILE A 62 22.79 -11.35 19.30
CA ILE A 62 21.88 -10.72 20.25
C ILE A 62 22.16 -11.26 21.64
N LEU A 63 22.40 -10.36 22.58
CA LEU A 63 22.58 -10.69 23.99
C LEU A 63 21.22 -10.77 24.67
N LEU A 64 20.96 -11.89 25.34
CA LEU A 64 19.74 -12.16 26.10
C LEU A 64 20.03 -12.04 27.60
N PRO A 65 19.02 -11.68 28.41
CA PRO A 65 19.20 -11.57 29.85
C PRO A 65 19.47 -12.93 30.51
N GLU A 66 18.93 -14.01 29.95
CA GLU A 66 19.10 -15.39 30.43
C GLU A 66 18.86 -16.41 29.30
N ALA A 67 19.27 -17.65 29.53
CA ALA A 67 19.03 -18.78 28.64
C ALA A 67 17.65 -19.42 28.88
N GLY A 68 17.16 -20.23 27.93
CA GLY A 68 15.91 -20.97 28.07
C GLY A 68 14.65 -20.11 27.92
N LEU A 69 14.76 -18.93 27.30
CA LEU A 69 13.61 -18.06 27.07
C LEU A 69 12.78 -18.56 25.88
N PRO A 70 11.45 -18.64 26.00
CA PRO A 70 10.56 -18.87 24.87
C PRO A 70 10.45 -17.58 24.05
N LEU A 71 11.09 -17.57 22.88
CA LEU A 71 11.17 -16.41 22.01
C LEU A 71 10.50 -16.72 20.66
N GLY A 72 10.14 -15.66 19.97
CA GLY A 72 9.77 -15.71 18.57
C GLY A 72 10.50 -14.65 17.77
N VAL A 73 10.69 -14.93 16.49
CA VAL A 73 11.17 -13.95 15.50
C VAL A 73 10.08 -13.72 14.47
N LYS A 74 9.79 -12.46 14.20
CA LYS A 74 8.86 -12.04 13.15
C LYS A 74 9.62 -11.28 12.07
N THR A 75 9.54 -11.78 10.84
CA THR A 75 10.06 -11.10 9.65
C THR A 75 8.93 -10.37 8.93
N ILE A 76 9.17 -9.11 8.60
CA ILE A 76 8.23 -8.24 7.88
C ILE A 76 8.94 -7.73 6.62
N GLU A 77 8.25 -7.76 5.48
CA GLU A 77 8.68 -7.13 4.22
C GLU A 77 10.14 -7.46 3.81
N ILE A 78 10.46 -8.74 3.67
CA ILE A 78 11.73 -9.19 3.06
C ILE A 78 11.42 -9.67 1.64
N LEU A 79 12.07 -9.06 0.64
CA LEU A 79 11.88 -9.39 -0.76
C LEU A 79 13.08 -10.19 -1.30
N THR A 80 12.93 -11.18 -2.17
CA THR A 80 11.68 -11.86 -2.57
C THR A 80 11.55 -13.27 -1.99
N ALA A 81 12.63 -13.79 -1.40
CA ALA A 81 12.65 -15.03 -0.65
C ALA A 81 13.71 -14.94 0.46
N HIS A 82 13.39 -15.50 1.62
CA HIS A 82 14.32 -15.52 2.75
C HIS A 82 14.22 -16.77 3.61
N ALA A 83 15.30 -17.06 4.32
CA ALA A 83 15.36 -18.07 5.37
C ALA A 83 15.99 -17.45 6.61
N VAL A 84 15.43 -17.79 7.77
CA VAL A 84 15.88 -17.29 9.08
C VAL A 84 16.47 -18.46 9.86
N TYR A 85 17.67 -18.25 10.35
CA TYR A 85 18.40 -19.19 11.17
C TYR A 85 18.68 -18.56 12.53
N ILE A 86 18.52 -19.38 13.56
CA ILE A 86 18.83 -19.06 14.94
C ILE A 86 19.80 -20.12 15.43
N ASP A 87 21.00 -19.70 15.86
CA ASP A 87 22.07 -20.61 16.31
C ASP A 87 22.35 -21.74 15.30
N GLY A 88 22.31 -21.41 14.01
CA GLY A 88 22.51 -22.36 12.91
C GLY A 88 21.27 -23.19 12.52
N ILE A 89 20.20 -23.15 13.31
CA ILE A 89 18.96 -23.90 13.05
C ILE A 89 17.98 -23.04 12.25
N GLN A 90 17.47 -23.54 11.13
CA GLN A 90 16.47 -22.85 10.33
C GLN A 90 15.11 -22.83 11.05
N VAL A 91 14.65 -21.65 11.46
CA VAL A 91 13.37 -21.47 12.18
C VAL A 91 12.25 -20.96 11.27
N ALA A 92 12.58 -20.27 10.18
CA ALA A 92 11.60 -19.75 9.24
C ALA A 92 12.11 -19.83 7.80
N ARG A 93 11.18 -19.98 6.85
CA ARG A 93 11.47 -19.88 5.41
C ARG A 93 10.25 -19.35 4.68
N VAL A 94 10.46 -18.32 3.85
CA VAL A 94 9.44 -17.75 2.96
C VAL A 94 9.98 -17.85 1.54
N GLY A 95 9.27 -18.60 0.71
CA GLY A 95 9.75 -18.99 -0.61
C GLY A 95 10.93 -19.97 -0.51
N GLN A 96 11.85 -19.87 -1.45
CA GLN A 96 13.11 -20.62 -1.44
C GLN A 96 14.24 -19.66 -1.81
N PRO A 97 15.10 -19.27 -0.86
CA PRO A 97 16.30 -18.53 -1.18
C PRO A 97 17.23 -19.34 -2.07
N GLY A 98 17.82 -18.69 -3.07
CA GLY A 98 18.77 -19.30 -3.99
C GLY A 98 19.87 -18.33 -4.37
N THR A 99 20.92 -18.83 -5.02
CA THR A 99 22.06 -18.04 -5.50
C THR A 99 21.89 -17.53 -6.93
N ASP A 100 20.80 -17.93 -7.60
CA ASP A 100 20.44 -17.51 -8.95
C ASP A 100 18.92 -17.53 -9.16
N THR A 101 18.48 -17.09 -10.34
CA THR A 101 17.07 -17.02 -10.73
C THR A 101 16.36 -18.37 -10.80
N GLN A 102 17.06 -19.48 -11.07
CA GLN A 102 16.47 -20.82 -11.16
C GLN A 102 16.26 -21.45 -9.78
N LEU A 103 17.18 -21.16 -8.85
CA LEU A 103 17.15 -21.69 -7.49
C LEU A 103 16.30 -20.84 -6.52
N SER A 104 16.07 -19.57 -6.86
CA SER A 104 15.27 -18.65 -6.03
C SER A 104 13.78 -18.71 -6.40
N ILE A 105 12.92 -19.06 -5.44
CA ILE A 105 11.47 -19.07 -5.60
C ILE A 105 10.85 -17.98 -4.72
N PRO A 106 10.20 -16.94 -5.31
CA PRO A 106 9.67 -15.83 -4.54
C PRO A 106 8.35 -16.19 -3.83
N HIS A 107 8.17 -15.69 -2.61
CA HIS A 107 6.90 -15.76 -1.88
C HIS A 107 6.78 -14.55 -0.94
N GLY A 108 5.56 -14.12 -0.64
CA GLY A 108 5.31 -13.11 0.38
C GLY A 108 4.54 -13.76 1.52
N SER A 109 5.13 -13.89 2.70
CA SER A 109 4.37 -14.23 3.90
C SER A 109 5.07 -13.61 5.09
N PRO A 110 4.35 -12.87 5.95
CA PRO A 110 4.82 -12.68 7.31
C PRO A 110 5.05 -14.08 7.92
N SER A 111 6.18 -14.27 8.58
CA SER A 111 6.43 -15.50 9.34
C SER A 111 6.75 -15.13 10.77
N ILE A 112 6.02 -15.73 11.70
CA ILE A 112 6.35 -15.74 13.12
C ILE A 112 6.80 -17.16 13.43
N SER A 113 8.06 -17.31 13.81
CA SER A 113 8.63 -18.60 14.17
C SER A 113 9.05 -18.59 15.63
N GLU A 114 8.69 -19.64 16.34
CA GLU A 114 9.01 -19.85 17.75
C GLU A 114 10.30 -20.66 17.92
N PHE A 115 11.05 -20.35 18.97
CA PHE A 115 12.23 -21.11 19.37
C PHE A 115 12.52 -20.91 20.86
N MET A 116 13.31 -21.82 21.42
CA MET A 116 13.84 -21.70 22.78
C MET A 116 15.30 -21.25 22.70
N SER A 117 15.68 -20.20 23.43
CA SER A 117 17.09 -19.78 23.45
C SER A 117 17.95 -20.83 24.17
N ALA A 118 19.00 -21.31 23.52
CA ALA A 118 19.92 -22.29 24.12
C ALA A 118 20.86 -21.65 25.16
N GLY A 119 21.19 -20.37 24.97
CA GLY A 119 22.10 -19.60 25.81
C GLY A 119 21.64 -18.16 26.03
N SER A 120 22.49 -17.37 26.69
CA SER A 120 22.32 -15.92 26.86
C SER A 120 22.83 -15.11 25.65
N GLU A 121 23.21 -15.79 24.58
CA GLU A 121 23.67 -15.20 23.32
C GLU A 121 23.02 -15.96 22.18
N LEU A 122 22.57 -15.22 21.16
CA LEU A 122 21.75 -15.72 20.07
C LEU A 122 22.33 -15.24 18.74
N ASP A 123 22.65 -16.16 17.84
CA ASP A 123 23.12 -15.81 16.50
C ASP A 123 21.96 -15.87 15.51
N LEU A 124 21.53 -14.70 15.04
CA LEU A 124 20.53 -14.53 14.01
C LEU A 124 21.21 -14.40 12.65
N VAL A 125 20.87 -15.31 11.73
CA VAL A 125 21.23 -15.18 10.30
C VAL A 125 19.97 -15.12 9.47
N ILE A 126 19.92 -14.15 8.57
CA ILE A 126 18.87 -14.07 7.56
C ILE A 126 19.54 -14.17 6.20
N GLN A 127 19.22 -15.24 5.49
CA GLN A 127 19.61 -15.41 4.09
C GLN A 127 18.50 -14.83 3.23
N VAL A 128 18.84 -13.89 2.35
CA VAL A 128 17.90 -13.20 1.46
C VAL A 128 18.34 -13.41 0.02
N SER A 129 17.40 -13.73 -0.86
CA SER A 129 17.64 -13.68 -2.31
C SER A 129 16.54 -12.90 -3.01
N ASN A 130 16.94 -12.14 -4.01
CA ASN A 130 16.05 -11.38 -4.86
C ASN A 130 16.54 -11.46 -6.31
N PHE A 131 15.79 -12.17 -7.15
CA PHE A 131 16.03 -12.22 -8.61
C PHE A 131 14.76 -11.86 -9.40
N HIS A 132 13.74 -11.36 -8.70
CA HIS A 132 12.39 -11.19 -9.24
C HIS A 132 11.90 -9.75 -9.12
N HIS A 133 12.60 -8.89 -8.36
CA HIS A 133 12.19 -7.54 -8.06
C HIS A 133 13.37 -6.57 -8.15
N ARG A 134 13.14 -5.31 -8.55
CA ARG A 134 14.23 -4.31 -8.71
C ARG A 134 14.94 -3.90 -7.42
N LYS A 135 14.40 -4.29 -6.28
CA LYS A 135 14.73 -3.80 -4.95
C LYS A 135 14.87 -5.00 -4.03
N GLY A 136 16.06 -5.17 -3.48
CA GLY A 136 16.40 -6.27 -2.57
C GLY A 136 16.83 -5.75 -1.20
N GLY A 137 16.84 -6.66 -0.22
CA GLY A 137 17.18 -6.36 1.17
C GLY A 137 16.04 -6.63 2.13
N ILE A 138 16.22 -6.16 3.38
CA ILE A 138 15.26 -6.31 4.48
C ILE A 138 14.58 -4.95 4.67
N LEU A 139 13.30 -4.84 4.31
CA LEU A 139 12.57 -3.57 4.21
C LEU A 139 11.65 -3.31 5.39
N GLY A 140 11.22 -4.37 6.06
CA GLY A 140 10.50 -4.28 7.31
C GLY A 140 11.42 -4.45 8.51
N SER A 141 10.94 -4.00 9.67
CA SER A 141 11.64 -4.25 10.93
C SER A 141 11.57 -5.73 11.32
N LEU A 142 12.69 -6.24 11.81
CA LEU A 142 12.76 -7.54 12.47
C LEU A 142 12.30 -7.37 13.91
N GLN A 143 11.38 -8.22 14.36
CA GLN A 143 10.87 -8.17 15.73
C GLN A 143 11.24 -9.46 16.45
N LEU A 144 11.97 -9.31 17.56
CA LEU A 144 12.29 -10.38 18.50
C LEU A 144 11.55 -10.12 19.80
N GLY A 145 10.96 -11.15 20.39
CA GLY A 145 10.28 -11.03 21.67
C GLY A 145 9.62 -12.34 22.08
N LYS A 146 8.77 -12.29 23.11
CA LYS A 146 7.94 -13.45 23.45
C LYS A 146 6.97 -13.72 22.30
N GLU A 147 6.87 -14.98 21.92
CA GLU A 147 6.00 -15.43 20.83
C GLU A 147 4.56 -14.93 20.98
N GLN A 148 4.01 -15.01 22.19
CA GLN A 148 2.64 -14.59 22.48
C GLN A 148 2.43 -13.09 22.26
N ASP A 149 3.44 -12.28 22.56
CA ASP A 149 3.37 -10.83 22.37
C ASP A 149 3.48 -10.47 20.89
N LEU A 150 4.34 -11.17 20.15
CA LEU A 150 4.46 -11.03 18.69
C LEU A 150 3.17 -11.44 17.97
N ARG A 151 2.52 -12.54 18.38
CA ARG A 151 1.21 -12.94 17.86
C ARG A 151 0.15 -11.90 18.14
N LYS A 152 0.01 -11.44 19.39
CA LYS A 152 -0.97 -10.39 19.74
C LYS A 152 -0.75 -9.12 18.93
N LEU A 153 0.51 -8.70 18.72
CA LEU A 153 0.82 -7.54 17.90
C LEU A 153 0.45 -7.76 16.43
N HIS A 154 0.73 -8.94 15.89
CA HIS A 154 0.34 -9.32 14.54
C HIS A 154 -1.19 -9.34 14.37
N GLU A 155 -1.93 -10.01 15.26
CA GLU A 155 -3.39 -10.09 15.23
C GLU A 155 -4.06 -8.70 15.32
N ARG A 156 -3.53 -7.80 16.15
CA ARG A 156 -4.00 -6.41 16.22
C ARG A 156 -3.80 -5.67 14.90
N GLY A 157 -2.62 -5.80 14.30
CA GLY A 157 -2.33 -5.22 12.98
C GLY A 157 -3.26 -5.79 11.91
N LEU A 158 -3.50 -7.10 11.94
CA LEU A 158 -4.42 -7.81 11.07
C LEU A 158 -5.85 -7.29 11.19
N GLY A 159 -6.34 -7.13 12.43
CA GLY A 159 -7.67 -6.61 12.71
C GLY A 159 -7.88 -5.20 12.15
N LEU A 160 -6.88 -4.32 12.30
CA LEU A 160 -6.92 -2.97 11.72
C LEU A 160 -6.93 -3.00 10.19
N ALA A 161 -6.09 -3.83 9.58
CA ALA A 161 -6.04 -4.00 8.13
C ALA A 161 -7.37 -4.53 7.56
N VAL A 162 -7.93 -5.58 8.18
CA VAL A 162 -9.23 -6.16 7.80
C VAL A 162 -10.35 -5.14 7.94
N PHE A 163 -10.41 -4.40 9.05
CA PHE A 163 -11.40 -3.35 9.26
C PHE A 163 -11.33 -2.28 8.16
N GLN A 164 -10.12 -1.82 7.83
CA GLN A 164 -9.88 -0.80 6.82
C GLN A 164 -10.27 -1.30 5.42
N ILE A 165 -9.79 -2.48 5.01
CA ILE A 165 -10.10 -3.10 3.71
C ILE A 165 -11.61 -3.33 3.58
N SER A 166 -12.23 -3.93 4.59
CA SER A 166 -13.66 -4.26 4.59
C SER A 166 -14.53 -3.01 4.52
N SER A 167 -14.16 -1.95 5.25
CA SER A 167 -14.89 -0.68 5.22
C SER A 167 -14.87 -0.06 3.82
N ILE A 168 -13.70 0.02 3.18
CA ILE A 168 -13.55 0.56 1.83
C ILE A 168 -14.27 -0.33 0.81
N LEU A 169 -14.17 -1.65 0.96
CA LEU A 169 -14.83 -2.62 0.09
C LEU A 169 -16.36 -2.47 0.13
N ILE A 170 -16.95 -2.41 1.32
CA ILE A 170 -18.40 -2.22 1.51
C ILE A 170 -18.86 -0.92 0.85
N ILE A 171 -18.11 0.16 1.02
CA ILE A 171 -18.43 1.46 0.42
C ILE A 171 -18.32 1.40 -1.11
N GLY A 172 -17.29 0.73 -1.63
CA GLY A 172 -17.13 0.48 -3.06
C GLY A 172 -18.33 -0.27 -3.63
N LEU A 173 -18.67 -1.42 -3.04
CA LEU A 173 -19.81 -2.26 -3.44
C LEU A 173 -21.15 -1.52 -3.33
N TYR A 174 -21.34 -0.72 -2.29
CA TYR A 174 -22.52 0.14 -2.13
C TYR A 174 -22.68 1.11 -3.32
N HIS A 175 -21.60 1.79 -3.72
CA HIS A 175 -21.65 2.71 -4.86
C HIS A 175 -21.86 2.00 -6.20
N ILE A 176 -21.29 0.80 -6.38
CA ILE A 176 -21.58 -0.04 -7.55
C ILE A 176 -23.07 -0.45 -7.57
N SER A 177 -23.62 -0.88 -6.44
CA SER A 177 -25.05 -1.22 -6.31
C SER A 177 -25.96 -0.03 -6.62
N LEU A 178 -25.62 1.17 -6.15
CA LEU A 178 -26.33 2.40 -6.50
C LEU A 178 -26.35 2.65 -8.02
N PHE A 179 -25.21 2.45 -8.69
CA PHE A 179 -25.14 2.58 -10.14
C PHE A 179 -26.00 1.54 -10.87
N LEU A 180 -26.04 0.29 -10.39
CA LEU A 180 -26.88 -0.76 -10.99
C LEU A 180 -28.37 -0.38 -10.94
N HIS A 181 -28.82 0.25 -9.84
CA HIS A 181 -30.19 0.74 -9.68
C HIS A 181 -30.44 2.07 -10.42
N ARG A 182 -29.43 2.92 -10.53
CA ARG A 182 -29.49 4.24 -11.17
C ARG A 182 -28.42 4.35 -12.24
N ARG A 183 -28.60 3.63 -13.35
CA ARG A 183 -27.61 3.50 -14.45
C ARG A 183 -27.14 4.82 -15.08
N LYS A 184 -27.78 5.95 -14.77
CA LYS A 184 -27.34 7.29 -15.19
C LYS A 184 -26.28 7.92 -14.28
N ASP A 185 -26.05 7.37 -13.08
CA ASP A 185 -25.13 7.93 -12.08
C ASP A 185 -23.68 7.48 -12.31
N ARG A 186 -23.02 8.11 -13.28
CA ARG A 186 -21.60 7.84 -13.59
C ARG A 186 -20.65 8.17 -12.43
N ILE A 187 -21.05 9.05 -11.51
CA ILE A 187 -20.22 9.44 -10.36
C ILE A 187 -20.13 8.26 -9.39
N ALA A 188 -21.25 7.58 -9.14
CA ALA A 188 -21.30 6.41 -8.27
C ALA A 188 -20.39 5.27 -8.76
N VAL A 189 -20.45 4.89 -10.05
CA VAL A 189 -19.59 3.80 -10.56
C VAL A 189 -18.10 4.16 -10.50
N LEU A 190 -17.72 5.40 -10.85
CA LEU A 190 -16.32 5.81 -10.81
C LEU A 190 -15.76 5.85 -9.39
N PHE A 191 -16.53 6.36 -8.44
CA PHE A 191 -16.12 6.35 -7.03
C PHE A 191 -16.08 4.94 -6.45
N GLY A 192 -17.10 4.12 -6.73
CA GLY A 192 -17.13 2.72 -6.33
C GLY A 192 -15.94 1.95 -6.86
N SER A 193 -15.61 2.08 -8.15
CA SER A 193 -14.43 1.48 -8.76
C SER A 193 -13.13 1.95 -8.12
N PHE A 194 -13.00 3.25 -7.81
CA PHE A 194 -11.82 3.77 -7.10
C PHE A 194 -11.67 3.13 -5.71
N CYS A 195 -12.75 3.04 -4.93
CA CYS A 195 -12.74 2.36 -3.63
C CYS A 195 -12.33 0.89 -3.77
N LEU A 196 -12.89 0.15 -4.74
CA LEU A 196 -12.54 -1.25 -4.96
C LEU A 196 -11.06 -1.42 -5.35
N ILE A 197 -10.52 -0.52 -6.18
CA ILE A 197 -9.11 -0.52 -6.55
C ILE A 197 -8.21 -0.28 -5.33
N ILE A 198 -8.56 0.67 -4.46
CA ILE A 198 -7.79 0.95 -3.25
C ILE A 198 -7.92 -0.19 -2.21
N ALA A 199 -9.09 -0.84 -2.10
CA ALA A 199 -9.26 -2.03 -1.26
C ALA A 199 -8.39 -3.19 -1.76
N LEU A 200 -8.37 -3.44 -3.09
CA LEU A 200 -7.47 -4.42 -3.70
C LEU A 200 -6.01 -4.09 -3.42
N ARG A 201 -5.60 -2.83 -3.60
CA ARG A 201 -4.24 -2.38 -3.30
C ARG A 201 -3.87 -2.63 -1.83
N ALA A 202 -4.74 -2.26 -0.91
CA ALA A 202 -4.54 -2.47 0.52
C ALA A 202 -4.44 -3.96 0.90
N LEU A 203 -5.11 -4.84 0.15
CA LEU A 203 -5.04 -6.28 0.34
C LEU A 203 -3.69 -6.87 -0.14
N THR A 204 -3.09 -6.28 -1.17
CA THR A 204 -1.87 -6.79 -1.83
C THR A 204 -0.57 -6.11 -1.40
N THR A 205 -0.62 -4.92 -0.81
CA THR A 205 0.57 -4.12 -0.42
C THR A 205 0.95 -4.32 1.06
N GLY A 206 2.23 -4.13 1.39
CA GLY A 206 2.76 -4.17 2.76
C GLY A 206 2.98 -5.60 3.25
N SER A 207 2.41 -5.97 4.40
CA SER A 207 2.40 -7.37 4.87
C SER A 207 1.54 -8.30 4.00
N ALA A 208 0.88 -7.76 2.97
CA ALA A 208 0.09 -8.46 1.95
C ALA A 208 -0.86 -9.50 2.58
N TYR A 209 -1.90 -9.01 3.25
CA TYR A 209 -2.93 -9.84 3.92
C TYR A 209 -3.54 -10.92 3.00
N ILE A 210 -3.48 -10.72 1.69
CA ILE A 210 -3.88 -11.73 0.71
C ILE A 210 -3.25 -13.11 0.94
N TYR A 211 -2.01 -13.19 1.47
CA TYR A 211 -1.35 -14.46 1.73
C TYR A 211 -1.88 -15.17 2.99
N GLU A 212 -2.44 -14.45 3.94
CA GLU A 212 -3.16 -15.05 5.08
C GLU A 212 -4.50 -15.65 4.62
N LEU A 213 -5.19 -14.99 3.68
CA LEU A 213 -6.44 -15.48 3.10
C LEU A 213 -6.22 -16.64 2.11
N PHE A 214 -5.16 -16.56 1.32
CA PHE A 214 -4.85 -17.50 0.25
C PHE A 214 -3.36 -17.87 0.27
N PRO A 215 -2.90 -18.74 1.19
CA PRO A 215 -1.47 -19.07 1.34
C PRO A 215 -0.79 -19.61 0.08
N GLY A 216 -1.56 -20.25 -0.81
CA GLY A 216 -1.09 -20.80 -2.08
C GLY A 216 -1.09 -19.82 -3.25
N ILE A 217 -1.46 -18.55 -3.06
CA ILE A 217 -1.45 -17.56 -4.15
C ILE A 217 -0.03 -17.28 -4.61
N SER A 218 0.19 -17.19 -5.92
CA SER A 218 1.52 -16.95 -6.46
C SER A 218 1.98 -15.51 -6.22
N TRP A 219 3.26 -15.34 -5.89
CA TRP A 219 3.86 -14.02 -5.68
C TRP A 219 3.73 -13.13 -6.91
N GLN A 220 3.89 -13.71 -8.11
CA GLN A 220 3.77 -12.97 -9.38
C GLN A 220 2.37 -12.39 -9.56
N LEU A 221 1.32 -13.12 -9.18
CA LEU A 221 -0.06 -12.62 -9.27
C LEU A 221 -0.28 -11.47 -8.29
N VAL A 222 0.11 -11.66 -7.02
CA VAL A 222 -0.04 -10.62 -5.99
C VAL A 222 0.72 -9.35 -6.37
N ASN A 223 1.98 -9.48 -6.80
CA ASN A 223 2.80 -8.36 -7.25
C ASN A 223 2.20 -7.66 -8.48
N ARG A 224 1.63 -8.40 -9.44
CA ARG A 224 0.93 -7.78 -10.58
C ARG A 224 -0.32 -7.02 -10.15
N LEU A 225 -1.13 -7.58 -9.25
CA LEU A 225 -2.34 -6.93 -8.72
C LEU A 225 -1.99 -5.66 -7.94
N GLU A 226 -0.93 -5.68 -7.14
CA GLU A 226 -0.42 -4.50 -6.42
C GLU A 226 -0.08 -3.36 -7.38
N TYR A 227 0.65 -3.64 -8.46
CA TYR A 227 1.09 -2.62 -9.41
C TYR A 227 -0.04 -2.15 -10.32
N ILE A 228 -0.88 -3.06 -10.82
CA ILE A 228 -2.06 -2.70 -11.62
C ILE A 228 -3.02 -1.83 -10.81
N SER A 229 -3.29 -2.18 -9.55
CA SER A 229 -4.17 -1.38 -8.69
C SER A 229 -3.59 0.01 -8.42
N PHE A 230 -2.27 0.14 -8.23
CA PHE A 230 -1.58 1.43 -8.16
C PHE A 230 -1.79 2.28 -9.41
N TYR A 231 -1.52 1.72 -10.59
CA TYR A 231 -1.61 2.44 -11.86
C TYR A 231 -3.04 2.81 -12.26
N LEU A 232 -4.04 2.01 -11.87
CA LEU A 232 -5.46 2.28 -12.16
C LEU A 232 -6.11 3.26 -11.17
N ALA A 233 -5.57 3.41 -9.95
CA ALA A 233 -6.17 4.27 -8.92
C ALA A 233 -6.28 5.73 -9.40
N LEU A 234 -5.18 6.29 -9.93
CA LEU A 234 -5.10 7.68 -10.39
C LEU A 234 -6.09 8.00 -11.53
N PRO A 235 -6.11 7.30 -12.68
CA PRO A 235 -7.02 7.61 -13.78
C PRO A 235 -8.49 7.50 -13.36
N VAL A 236 -8.85 6.49 -12.56
CA VAL A 236 -10.23 6.34 -12.08
C VAL A 236 -10.63 7.50 -11.16
N PHE A 237 -9.74 7.92 -10.26
CA PHE A 237 -9.98 9.09 -9.41
C PHE A 237 -10.09 10.40 -10.21
N CYS A 238 -9.25 10.60 -11.22
CA CYS A 238 -9.33 11.76 -12.10
C CYS A 238 -10.60 11.76 -12.97
N MET A 239 -11.07 10.61 -13.44
CA MET A 239 -12.35 10.49 -14.13
C MET A 239 -13.52 10.85 -13.21
N TYR A 240 -13.47 10.39 -11.96
CA TYR A 240 -14.42 10.76 -10.92
C TYR A 240 -14.49 12.28 -10.73
N LEU A 241 -13.34 12.92 -10.48
CA LEU A 241 -13.29 14.38 -10.29
C LEU A 241 -13.63 15.17 -11.56
N GLY A 242 -13.20 14.70 -12.74
CA GLY A 242 -13.55 15.31 -14.02
C GLY A 242 -15.05 15.28 -14.32
N THR A 243 -15.77 14.29 -13.79
CA THR A 243 -17.24 14.22 -13.88
C THR A 243 -17.90 15.22 -12.94
N ILE A 244 -17.32 15.50 -11.76
CA ILE A 244 -17.85 16.48 -10.80
C ILE A 244 -17.53 17.93 -11.20
N PHE A 245 -16.33 18.17 -11.74
CA PHE A 245 -15.82 19.50 -12.10
C PHE A 245 -15.48 19.61 -13.61
N PRO A 246 -16.43 19.35 -14.53
CA PRO A 246 -16.12 19.26 -15.96
C PRO A 246 -15.68 20.57 -16.62
N ARG A 247 -15.94 21.74 -15.99
CA ARG A 247 -15.51 23.04 -16.54
C ARG A 247 -14.12 23.44 -16.06
N GLU A 248 -13.67 22.88 -14.94
CA GLU A 248 -12.40 23.18 -14.29
C GLU A 248 -11.34 22.13 -14.65
N PHE A 249 -11.77 20.88 -14.80
CA PHE A 249 -10.92 19.77 -15.24
C PHE A 249 -10.73 19.81 -16.76
N ARG A 250 -9.49 19.96 -17.21
CA ARG A 250 -9.17 20.04 -18.65
C ARG A 250 -9.20 18.64 -19.25
N LEU A 251 -9.98 18.47 -20.32
CA LEU A 251 -10.17 17.17 -20.97
C LEU A 251 -8.86 16.56 -21.49
N TRP A 252 -7.96 17.36 -22.06
CA TRP A 252 -6.68 16.84 -22.57
C TRP A 252 -5.78 16.28 -21.45
N ILE A 253 -5.78 16.89 -20.26
CA ILE A 253 -5.06 16.38 -19.09
C ILE A 253 -5.67 15.04 -18.66
N LEU A 254 -7.01 14.97 -18.59
CA LEU A 254 -7.69 13.71 -18.29
C LEU A 254 -7.35 12.61 -19.30
N ARG A 255 -7.23 12.93 -20.60
CA ARG A 255 -6.83 11.98 -21.64
C ARG A 255 -5.40 11.47 -21.43
N ILE A 256 -4.44 12.34 -21.09
CA ILE A 256 -3.07 11.91 -20.78
C ILE A 256 -3.07 10.94 -19.60
N ILE A 257 -3.79 11.27 -18.53
CA ILE A 257 -3.90 10.40 -17.35
C ILE A 257 -4.55 9.06 -17.70
N GLN A 258 -5.59 9.05 -18.54
CA GLN A 258 -6.23 7.82 -19.02
C GLN A 258 -5.30 6.97 -19.88
N VAL A 259 -4.51 7.60 -20.77
CA VAL A 259 -3.53 6.90 -21.61
C VAL A 259 -2.45 6.26 -20.74
N ALA A 260 -1.91 6.99 -19.76
CA ALA A 260 -1.00 6.42 -18.77
C ALA A 260 -1.64 5.25 -17.99
N GLY A 261 -2.90 5.43 -17.60
CA GLY A 261 -3.74 4.41 -16.97
C GLY A 261 -4.04 3.17 -17.81
N GLY A 262 -3.82 3.21 -19.13
CA GLY A 262 -3.89 2.05 -20.01
C GLY A 262 -2.52 1.42 -20.26
N ILE A 263 -1.51 2.26 -20.52
CA ILE A 263 -0.16 1.81 -20.89
C ILE A 263 0.54 1.11 -19.71
N PHE A 264 0.55 1.68 -18.51
CA PHE A 264 1.30 1.12 -17.39
C PHE A 264 0.73 -0.23 -16.89
N PRO A 265 -0.60 -0.40 -16.70
CA PRO A 265 -1.15 -1.71 -16.38
C PRO A 265 -0.88 -2.75 -17.48
N LEU A 266 -0.98 -2.36 -18.75
CA LEU A 266 -0.67 -3.25 -19.86
C LEU A 266 0.81 -3.67 -19.84
N PHE A 267 1.71 -2.74 -19.54
CA PHE A 267 3.14 -3.01 -19.36
C PHE A 267 3.38 -4.05 -18.25
N VAL A 268 2.70 -3.94 -17.10
CA VAL A 268 2.78 -4.94 -16.02
C VAL A 268 2.33 -6.34 -16.44
N LEU A 269 1.29 -6.43 -17.29
CA LEU A 269 0.78 -7.72 -17.77
C LEU A 269 1.74 -8.40 -18.74
N LEU A 270 2.40 -7.62 -19.59
CA LEU A 270 3.23 -8.12 -20.69
C LEU A 270 4.70 -8.35 -20.30
N VAL A 271 5.18 -7.65 -19.27
CA VAL A 271 6.62 -7.59 -18.95
C VAL A 271 6.93 -8.34 -17.64
N PRO A 272 8.15 -8.90 -17.48
CA PRO A 272 8.58 -9.49 -16.20
C PRO A 272 8.68 -8.46 -15.06
N ALA A 273 8.51 -8.95 -13.82
CA ALA A 273 8.52 -8.12 -12.60
C ALA A 273 9.79 -7.32 -12.43
N ILE A 274 10.95 -7.91 -12.72
CA ILE A 274 12.22 -7.19 -12.60
C ILE A 274 12.24 -5.89 -13.42
N ILE A 275 11.67 -5.90 -14.63
CA ILE A 275 11.66 -4.73 -15.51
C ILE A 275 10.51 -3.77 -15.14
N TYR A 276 9.26 -4.26 -15.02
CA TYR A 276 8.15 -3.33 -14.83
C TYR A 276 8.20 -2.61 -13.48
N THR A 277 8.86 -3.20 -12.49
CA THR A 277 8.95 -2.58 -11.17
C THR A 277 9.71 -1.25 -11.20
N HIS A 278 10.59 -1.02 -12.19
CA HIS A 278 11.29 0.27 -12.41
C HIS A 278 10.36 1.39 -12.89
N SER A 279 9.19 1.06 -13.43
CA SER A 279 8.23 2.06 -13.92
C SER A 279 7.46 2.76 -12.78
N VAL A 280 7.68 2.36 -11.52
CA VAL A 280 7.03 2.98 -10.36
C VAL A 280 7.50 4.41 -10.13
N GLN A 281 8.81 4.68 -10.14
CA GLN A 281 9.32 6.03 -9.86
C GLN A 281 8.74 7.10 -10.81
N PRO A 282 8.76 6.94 -12.15
CA PRO A 282 8.16 7.93 -13.04
C PRO A 282 6.66 8.07 -12.81
N PHE A 283 5.94 6.98 -12.50
CA PHE A 283 4.50 7.07 -12.22
C PHE A 283 4.18 7.72 -10.87
N GLN A 284 5.04 7.58 -9.86
CA GLN A 284 4.91 8.29 -8.58
C GLN A 284 5.04 9.80 -8.79
N ALA A 285 6.05 10.24 -9.54
CA ALA A 285 6.20 11.64 -9.92
C ALA A 285 4.95 12.14 -10.68
N PHE A 286 4.47 11.36 -11.65
CA PHE A 286 3.23 11.65 -12.37
C PHE A 286 2.01 11.76 -11.44
N THR A 287 1.89 10.88 -10.44
CA THR A 287 0.81 10.88 -9.45
C THR A 287 0.85 12.13 -8.57
N VAL A 288 2.05 12.54 -8.12
CA VAL A 288 2.22 13.78 -7.34
C VAL A 288 1.84 15.01 -8.17
N LEU A 289 2.30 15.10 -9.43
CA LEU A 289 1.94 16.20 -10.33
C LEU A 289 0.42 16.24 -10.59
N ALA A 290 -0.20 15.09 -10.81
CA ALA A 290 -1.65 14.99 -10.95
C ALA A 290 -2.39 15.40 -9.67
N GLY A 291 -1.86 15.06 -8.50
CA GLY A 291 -2.42 15.50 -7.21
C GLY A 291 -2.34 17.02 -7.00
N LEU A 292 -1.23 17.66 -7.37
CA LEU A 292 -1.11 19.12 -7.39
C LEU A 292 -2.11 19.76 -8.36
N TYR A 293 -2.28 19.17 -9.54
CA TYR A 293 -3.29 19.61 -10.50
C TYR A 293 -4.71 19.47 -9.95
N ILE A 294 -5.04 18.37 -9.26
CA ILE A 294 -6.33 18.18 -8.60
C ILE A 294 -6.56 19.26 -7.53
N SER A 295 -5.56 19.56 -6.70
CA SER A 295 -5.64 20.65 -5.72
C SER A 295 -5.98 21.97 -6.42
N PHE A 296 -5.31 22.30 -7.52
CA PHE A 296 -5.59 23.49 -8.32
C PHE A 296 -7.04 23.51 -8.85
N VAL A 297 -7.54 22.38 -9.37
CA VAL A 297 -8.93 22.26 -9.85
C VAL A 297 -9.94 22.50 -8.73
N LEU A 298 -9.72 21.90 -7.55
CA LEU A 298 -10.60 22.03 -6.40
C LEU A 298 -10.59 23.46 -5.83
N VAL A 299 -9.42 24.08 -5.72
CA VAL A 299 -9.27 25.50 -5.32
C VAL A 299 -9.99 26.42 -6.31
N THR A 300 -9.80 26.20 -7.61
CA THR A 300 -10.53 26.93 -8.66
C THR A 300 -12.04 26.75 -8.52
N GLY A 301 -12.50 25.55 -8.17
CA GLY A 301 -13.89 25.24 -7.88
C GLY A 301 -14.45 26.05 -6.71
N ILE A 302 -13.66 26.28 -5.66
CA ILE A 302 -14.02 27.13 -4.52
C ILE A 302 -14.21 28.59 -4.98
N PHE A 303 -13.23 29.15 -5.70
CA PHE A 303 -13.32 30.51 -6.22
C PHE A 303 -14.50 30.72 -7.17
N LYS A 304 -14.83 29.70 -7.97
CA LYS A 304 -16.02 29.66 -8.83
C LYS A 304 -17.32 29.31 -8.09
N LYS A 305 -17.30 29.29 -6.75
CA LYS A 305 -18.45 29.03 -5.86
C LYS A 305 -19.18 27.72 -6.16
N ARG A 306 -18.43 26.67 -6.56
CA ARG A 306 -18.99 25.33 -6.80
C ARG A 306 -19.40 24.69 -5.48
N ASN A 307 -20.66 24.26 -5.40
CA ASN A 307 -21.21 23.61 -4.22
C ASN A 307 -20.41 22.35 -3.85
N GLY A 308 -19.79 22.38 -2.67
CA GLY A 308 -19.05 21.26 -2.10
C GLY A 308 -17.55 21.23 -2.39
N ALA A 309 -17.03 22.15 -3.22
CA ALA A 309 -15.60 22.14 -3.58
C ALA A 309 -14.68 22.25 -2.35
N GLY A 310 -15.04 23.06 -1.35
CA GLY A 310 -14.26 23.21 -0.12
C GLY A 310 -14.19 21.94 0.73
N ILE A 311 -15.32 21.23 0.87
CA ILE A 311 -15.38 19.96 1.62
C ILE A 311 -14.56 18.90 0.91
N LEU A 312 -14.67 18.83 -0.43
CA LEU A 312 -13.86 17.89 -1.22
C LEU A 312 -12.38 18.21 -1.16
N LEU A 313 -12.00 19.49 -1.17
CA LEU A 313 -10.61 19.90 -1.01
C LEU A 313 -10.06 19.48 0.34
N ALA A 314 -10.79 19.71 1.44
CA ALA A 314 -10.34 19.34 2.78
C ALA A 314 -10.07 17.83 2.90
N GLY A 315 -11.01 16.99 2.44
CA GLY A 315 -10.81 15.54 2.39
C GLY A 315 -9.68 15.13 1.46
N PHE A 316 -9.57 15.77 0.29
CA PHE A 316 -8.55 15.46 -0.70
C PHE A 316 -7.14 15.79 -0.20
N ILE A 317 -6.93 16.91 0.50
CA ILE A 317 -5.62 17.29 1.03
C ILE A 317 -5.11 16.22 2.00
N ILE A 318 -5.96 15.68 2.87
CA ILE A 318 -5.58 14.62 3.81
C ILE A 318 -5.23 13.34 3.03
N MET A 319 -6.07 12.94 2.07
CA MET A 319 -5.78 11.77 1.22
C MET A 319 -4.51 11.97 0.37
N PHE A 320 -4.25 13.18 -0.10
CA PHE A 320 -3.07 13.48 -0.89
C PHE A 320 -1.80 13.49 -0.03
N ALA A 321 -1.89 13.95 1.22
CA ALA A 321 -0.80 13.85 2.19
C ALA A 321 -0.43 12.39 2.47
N THR A 322 -1.41 11.48 2.55
CA THR A 322 -1.10 10.04 2.69
C THR A 322 -0.49 9.45 1.42
N VAL A 323 -0.89 9.90 0.22
CA VAL A 323 -0.19 9.52 -1.04
C VAL A 323 1.28 9.98 -1.02
N ILE A 324 1.55 11.21 -0.59
CA ILE A 324 2.92 11.72 -0.47
C ILE A 324 3.71 10.87 0.55
N ASN A 325 3.11 10.56 1.70
CA ASN A 325 3.72 9.69 2.70
C ASN A 325 4.10 8.33 2.11
N ASP A 326 3.19 7.63 1.44
CA ASP A 326 3.44 6.32 0.82
C ASP A 326 4.54 6.40 -0.25
N VAL A 327 4.58 7.47 -1.04
CA VAL A 327 5.64 7.70 -2.04
C VAL A 327 6.99 7.87 -1.35
N LEU A 328 7.08 8.70 -0.31
CA LEU A 328 8.31 8.90 0.46
C LEU A 328 8.74 7.62 1.19
N HIS A 329 7.79 6.88 1.76
CA HIS A 329 8.02 5.60 2.42
C HIS A 329 8.61 4.57 1.45
N SER A 330 7.96 4.39 0.30
CA SER A 330 8.41 3.43 -0.71
C SER A 330 9.80 3.74 -1.27
N ASN A 331 10.26 5.00 -1.23
CA ASN A 331 11.59 5.42 -1.66
C ASN A 331 12.58 5.55 -0.50
N GLU A 332 12.20 5.13 0.73
CA GLU A 332 13.03 5.20 1.93
C GLU A 332 13.57 6.60 2.23
N VAL A 333 12.74 7.62 1.99
CA VAL A 333 12.98 8.97 2.49
C VAL A 333 12.46 9.07 3.92
N ILE A 334 11.42 8.31 4.27
CA ILE A 334 10.84 8.20 5.61
C ILE A 334 10.46 6.74 5.90
N TYR A 335 10.37 6.34 7.18
CA TYR A 335 9.99 5.00 7.61
C TYR A 335 8.71 5.06 8.47
N THR A 336 7.53 5.05 7.82
CA THR A 336 6.24 5.27 8.50
C THR A 336 5.19 4.22 8.18
N GLY A 337 5.05 3.79 6.92
CA GLY A 337 4.09 2.78 6.46
C GLY A 337 3.27 3.24 5.25
N PHE A 338 2.21 2.47 4.93
CA PHE A 338 1.28 2.77 3.83
C PHE A 338 -0.09 3.22 4.39
N TYR A 339 -0.44 4.50 4.21
CA TYR A 339 -1.61 5.14 4.79
C TYR A 339 -2.65 5.62 3.76
N VAL A 340 -2.43 5.41 2.47
CA VAL A 340 -3.42 5.76 1.43
C VAL A 340 -4.84 5.29 1.75
N PRO A 341 -5.10 4.06 2.22
CA PRO A 341 -6.48 3.65 2.46
C PRO A 341 -7.10 4.32 3.71
N MET A 342 -6.31 4.71 4.72
CA MET A 342 -6.79 5.60 5.80
C MET A 342 -7.17 6.98 5.27
N GLY A 343 -6.33 7.56 4.40
CA GLY A 343 -6.64 8.82 3.72
C GLY A 343 -7.93 8.74 2.89
N LEU A 344 -8.18 7.60 2.24
CA LEU A 344 -9.42 7.35 1.52
C LEU A 344 -10.64 7.31 2.44
N LEU A 345 -10.55 6.70 3.63
CA LEU A 345 -11.66 6.72 4.61
C LEU A 345 -12.03 8.16 5.00
N VAL A 346 -11.04 9.03 5.23
CA VAL A 346 -11.30 10.46 5.49
C VAL A 346 -11.96 11.14 4.29
N PHE A 347 -11.50 10.84 3.07
CA PHE A 347 -12.12 11.36 1.85
C PHE A 347 -13.57 10.87 1.68
N ILE A 348 -13.86 9.61 2.00
CA ILE A 348 -15.21 9.04 2.02
C ILE A 348 -16.10 9.82 2.98
N PHE A 349 -15.65 10.10 4.20
CA PHE A 349 -16.44 10.90 5.16
C PHE A 349 -16.77 12.28 4.60
N SER A 350 -15.79 12.89 3.91
CA SER A 350 -15.96 14.17 3.23
C SER A 350 -17.04 14.10 2.14
N GLN A 351 -17.08 13.01 1.37
CA GLN A 351 -18.12 12.74 0.36
C GLN A 351 -19.50 12.52 0.98
N ALA A 352 -19.58 11.69 2.02
CA ALA A 352 -20.83 11.39 2.71
C ALA A 352 -21.45 12.67 3.29
N TYR A 353 -20.63 13.52 3.91
CA TYR A 353 -21.06 14.82 4.41
C TYR A 353 -21.54 15.74 3.29
N LEU A 354 -20.83 15.79 2.16
CA LEU A 354 -21.26 16.57 0.99
C LEU A 354 -22.63 16.11 0.45
N ILE A 355 -22.86 14.80 0.37
CA ILE A 355 -24.13 14.23 -0.08
C ILE A 355 -25.26 14.63 0.88
N SER A 356 -25.03 14.51 2.19
CA SER A 356 -26.00 14.91 3.22
C SER A 356 -26.38 16.40 3.13
N LEU A 357 -25.40 17.29 2.91
CA LEU A 357 -25.66 18.72 2.70
C LEU A 357 -26.48 18.99 1.43
N ARG A 358 -26.16 18.30 0.33
CA ARG A 358 -26.92 18.44 -0.94
C ARG A 358 -28.36 17.97 -0.77
N PHE A 359 -28.57 16.87 -0.05
CA PHE A 359 -29.90 16.35 0.25
C PHE A 359 -30.69 17.35 1.11
N THR A 360 -30.10 17.86 2.18
CA THR A 360 -30.73 18.86 3.06
C THR A 360 -31.09 20.15 2.30
N LYS A 361 -30.18 20.64 1.44
CA LYS A 361 -30.44 21.82 0.61
C LYS A 361 -31.59 21.58 -0.37
N THR A 362 -31.64 20.42 -1.01
CA THR A 362 -32.71 20.05 -1.94
C THR A 362 -34.05 19.92 -1.21
N LEU A 363 -34.08 19.28 -0.04
CA LEU A 363 -35.29 19.20 0.79
C LEU A 363 -35.80 20.57 1.24
N ARG A 364 -34.91 21.49 1.65
CA ARG A 364 -35.31 22.85 2.00
C ARG A 364 -35.89 23.60 0.81
N LEU A 365 -35.33 23.41 -0.38
CA LEU A 365 -35.88 23.99 -1.62
C LEU A 365 -37.26 23.41 -1.94
N LEU A 366 -37.44 22.09 -1.81
CA LEU A 366 -38.75 21.44 -2.02
C LEU A 366 -39.80 21.90 -0.99
N ASN A 367 -39.46 21.97 0.30
CA ASN A 367 -40.37 22.44 1.34
C ASN A 367 -40.68 23.93 1.18
N GLY A 368 -39.71 24.75 0.79
CA GLY A 368 -39.91 26.17 0.47
C GLY A 368 -40.82 26.36 -0.74
N SER A 369 -40.58 25.62 -1.83
CA SER A 369 -41.45 25.65 -3.02
C SER A 369 -42.85 25.09 -2.75
N GLY A 370 -42.97 24.06 -1.91
CA GLY A 370 -44.26 23.52 -1.47
C GLY A 370 -45.07 24.53 -0.65
N ASN A 371 -44.41 25.28 0.25
CA ASN A 371 -45.05 26.36 0.99
C ASN A 371 -45.47 27.53 0.08
N ILE A 372 -44.67 27.87 -0.94
CA ILE A 372 -45.03 28.90 -1.93
C ILE A 372 -46.22 28.43 -2.79
N ALA A 373 -46.24 27.18 -3.23
CA ALA A 373 -47.37 26.61 -3.97
C ALA A 373 -48.65 26.56 -3.13
N ALA A 374 -48.54 26.22 -1.84
CA ALA A 374 -49.66 26.25 -0.90
C ALA A 374 -50.18 27.67 -0.63
N CYS A 375 -49.28 28.66 -0.50
CA CYS A 375 -49.65 30.07 -0.39
C CYS A 375 -50.37 30.58 -1.64
N LEU A 376 -49.85 30.28 -2.84
CA LEU A 376 -50.49 30.65 -4.10
C LEU A 376 -51.87 30.00 -4.27
N HIS A 377 -52.04 28.75 -3.80
CA HIS A 377 -53.33 28.06 -3.85
C HIS A 377 -54.34 28.61 -2.81
N ALA A 378 -53.87 29.08 -1.66
CA ALA A 378 -54.68 29.76 -0.65
C ALA A 378 -55.11 31.17 -1.13
N ASP A 379 -54.20 31.92 -1.76
CA ASP A 379 -54.48 33.22 -2.36
C ASP A 379 -55.46 33.13 -3.55
N PHE A 380 -55.41 32.06 -4.35
CA PHE A 380 -56.39 31.83 -5.41
C PHE A 380 -57.80 31.54 -4.85
N HIS A 381 -57.91 30.89 -3.69
CA HIS A 381 -59.19 30.63 -3.04
C HIS A 381 -59.78 31.87 -2.36
N SER A 382 -58.94 32.72 -1.76
CA SER A 382 -59.39 34.00 -1.22
C SER A 382 -59.83 34.97 -2.32
N TYR A 383 -59.16 34.99 -3.49
CA TYR A 383 -59.56 35.82 -4.64
C TYR A 383 -60.90 35.41 -5.28
N ARG A 384 -61.31 34.14 -5.16
CA ARG A 384 -62.63 33.68 -5.63
C ARG A 384 -63.77 34.05 -4.68
N LEU A 385 -63.50 34.19 -3.38
CA LEU A 385 -64.51 34.55 -2.38
C LEU A 385 -64.85 36.05 -2.39
N THR A 386 -63.95 36.91 -2.86
CA THR A 386 -64.19 38.37 -2.96
C THR A 386 -64.92 38.82 -4.23
N ARG A 387 -65.29 37.90 -5.14
CA ARG A 387 -66.04 38.21 -6.39
C ARG A 387 -67.49 37.70 -6.39
N VAL A 388 -68.00 37.22 -5.25
CA VAL A 388 -69.38 36.71 -5.10
C VAL A 388 -70.18 37.51 -4.04
N ILE A 389 -69.70 38.69 -3.68
CA ILE A 389 -70.46 39.73 -2.97
C ILE A 389 -70.39 40.98 -3.85
#